data_AF-A0A9D7DDF9-F1
#
_entry.id   AF-A0A9D7DDF9-F1
#
_cell.length_a   1.000
_cell.length_b   1.000
_cell.length_c   1.000
_cell.angle_alpha   90.00
_cell.angle_beta   90.00
_cell.angle_gamma   90.00
#
_symmetry.space_group_name_H-M   'P 1'
#
loop_
_entity.id
_entity.type
_entity.pdbx_description
1 polymer ?
#
loop_
_entity_poly.entity_id
_entity_poly.type
_entity_poly.pdbx_seq_one_letter_code
_entity_poly.pdbx_strand_id
1 'polypeptide(L)' 'MSDTTTPLAKAAIQSLTLRSAAVIAIAAAANRMGIVLPDGAAQEIANSLIDLVVTLGLIGVAVGRTRANTPIT' A
#
# COMPACT_ATOMS: atom_id res chain seq x y z
N MET A 1 -23.32 -16.22 -12.15
CA MET A 1 -23.07 -15.81 -10.75
C MET A 1 -21.91 -14.83 -10.79
N SER A 2 -22.19 -13.53 -10.69
CA SER A 2 -21.22 -12.47 -11.03
C SER A 2 -20.21 -12.26 -9.91
N ASP A 3 -18.93 -12.46 -10.22
CA ASP A 3 -17.76 -12.11 -9.41
C ASP A 3 -17.80 -10.62 -9.05
N THR A 4 -18.24 -10.30 -7.83
CA THR A 4 -18.40 -8.90 -7.37
C THR A 4 -17.42 -8.53 -6.25
N THR A 5 -16.46 -9.40 -5.90
CA THR A 5 -15.55 -9.18 -4.76
C THR A 5 -14.24 -8.49 -5.13
N THR A 6 -13.87 -8.46 -6.42
CA THR A 6 -12.58 -7.92 -6.88
C THR A 6 -12.46 -6.37 -6.93
N PRO A 7 -13.52 -5.56 -7.20
CA PRO A 7 -13.36 -4.11 -7.25
C PRO A 7 -13.32 -3.44 -5.86
N LEU A 8 -13.97 -4.04 -4.85
CA LEU A 8 -14.12 -3.43 -3.52
C LEU A 8 -12.81 -3.47 -2.70
N ALA A 9 -12.04 -4.55 -2.82
CA ALA A 9 -10.73 -4.66 -2.18
C ALA A 9 -9.70 -3.68 -2.77
N LYS A 10 -9.72 -3.48 -4.10
CA LYS A 10 -8.88 -2.49 -4.78
C LYS A 10 -9.26 -1.05 -4.41
N ALA A 11 -10.56 -0.78 -4.24
CA ALA A 11 -11.05 0.52 -3.79
C ALA A 11 -10.67 0.83 -2.33
N ALA A 12 -10.61 -0.17 -1.46
CA ALA A 12 -10.23 0.02 -0.05
C ALA A 12 -8.76 0.41 0.15
N ILE A 13 -7.85 -0.14 -0.66
CA ILE A 13 -6.41 0.23 -0.68
C ILE A 13 -6.23 1.62 -1.30
N GLN A 14 -7.12 2.00 -2.22
CA GLN A 14 -7.16 3.29 -2.90
C GLN A 14 -8.03 4.33 -2.15
N SER A 15 -8.54 4.00 -0.96
CA SER A 15 -9.38 4.90 -0.19
C SER A 15 -8.59 6.10 0.27
N LEU A 16 -9.13 7.28 -0.05
CA LEU A 16 -8.64 8.59 0.38
C LEU A 16 -8.30 8.61 1.88
N THR A 17 -9.04 7.84 2.70
CA THR A 17 -8.84 7.66 4.14
C THR A 17 -7.53 6.96 4.52
N LEU A 18 -7.11 5.90 3.80
CA LEU A 18 -5.84 5.21 4.10
C LEU A 18 -4.66 6.11 3.74
N ARG A 19 -4.77 6.77 2.57
CA ARG A 19 -3.75 7.69 2.07
C ARG A 19 -3.63 8.91 2.96
N SER A 20 -4.75 9.50 3.40
CA SER A 20 -4.74 10.64 4.33
C SER A 20 -4.23 10.24 5.71
N ALA A 21 -4.61 9.07 6.24
CA ALA A 21 -4.07 8.57 7.50
C ALA A 21 -2.55 8.35 7.44
N ALA A 22 -2.03 7.80 6.34
CA ALA A 22 -0.60 7.64 6.12
C ALA A 22 0.13 8.99 6.07
N VAL A 23 -0.43 9.98 5.37
CA VAL A 23 0.11 11.35 5.32
C VAL A 23 0.15 11.97 6.72
N ILE A 24 -0.92 11.86 7.49
CA ILE A 24 -1.00 12.37 8.86
C ILE A 24 0.03 11.68 9.76
N ALA A 25 0.17 10.36 9.66
CA ALA A 25 1.15 9.60 10.43
C ALA A 25 2.59 10.01 10.08
N ILE A 26 2.90 10.21 8.80
CA ILE A 26 4.22 10.66 8.34
C ILE A 26 4.51 12.09 8.81
N ALA A 27 3.54 13.01 8.66
CA ALA A 27 3.66 14.38 9.14
C ALA A 27 3.86 14.44 10.67
N ALA A 28 3.12 13.62 11.42
CA ALA A 28 3.26 13.52 12.87
C ALA A 28 4.64 12.96 13.27
N ALA A 29 5.12 11.92 12.59
CA ALA A 29 6.43 11.33 12.83
C ALA A 29 7.57 12.33 12.52
N ALA A 30 7.47 13.05 11.39
CA ALA A 30 8.44 14.06 11.01
C ALA A 30 8.50 15.23 12.00
N ASN A 31 7.34 15.73 12.42
CA ASN A 31 7.25 16.77 13.45
C ASN A 31 7.88 16.30 14.78
N ARG A 32 7.69 15.02 15.15
CA ARG A 32 8.31 14.45 16.36
C ARG A 32 9.83 14.30 16.24
N MET A 33 10.36 14.15 15.04
CA MET A 33 11.81 14.10 14.78
C MET A 33 12.43 15.49 14.53
N GLY A 34 11.65 16.57 14.58
CA GLY A 34 12.12 17.93 14.30
C GLY A 34 12.43 18.17 12.82
N ILE A 35 11.90 17.35 11.92
CA ILE A 35 12.11 17.45 10.48
C ILE A 35 10.99 18.29 9.88
N VAL A 36 11.34 19.43 9.28
CA VAL A 36 10.41 20.23 8.49
C VAL A 36 10.28 19.59 7.12
N LEU A 37 9.12 18.95 6.87
CA LEU A 37 8.81 18.40 5.55
C LEU A 37 8.34 19.54 4.63
N PRO A 38 8.92 19.67 3.42
CA PRO A 38 8.42 20.61 2.43
C PRO A 38 6.99 20.24 1.99
N ASP A 39 6.24 21.25 1.53
CA ASP A 39 4.84 21.06 1.11
C ASP A 39 4.72 19.94 0.08
N GLY A 40 3.82 18.99 0.34
CA GLY A 40 3.59 17.82 -0.53
C GLY A 40 4.54 16.63 -0.29
N ALA A 41 5.68 16.80 0.40
CA ALA A 41 6.62 15.69 0.63
C ALA A 41 6.03 14.56 1.47
N ALA A 42 5.20 14.87 2.47
CA ALA A 42 4.50 13.86 3.26
C ALA A 42 3.59 12.97 2.39
N GLN A 43 2.97 13.56 1.35
CA GLN A 43 2.10 12.86 0.43
C GLN A 43 2.86 12.00 -0.57
N GLU A 44 4.00 12.48 -1.07
CA GLU A 44 4.88 11.68 -1.93
C GLU A 44 5.51 10.50 -1.18
N ILE A 45 5.95 10.72 0.06
CA ILE A 45 6.47 9.64 0.93
C ILE A 45 5.37 8.63 1.20
N ALA A 46 4.17 9.08 1.59
CA ALA A 46 3.03 8.18 1.82
C ALA A 46 2.72 7.35 0.57
N ASN A 47 2.70 7.99 -0.60
CA ASN A 47 2.38 7.31 -1.84
C ASN A 47 3.44 6.29 -2.24
N SER A 48 4.72 6.66 -2.13
CA SER A 48 5.84 5.77 -2.45
C SER A 48 5.88 4.57 -1.51
N LEU A 49 5.56 4.77 -0.23
CA LEU A 49 5.55 3.71 0.78
C LEU A 49 4.39 2.73 0.53
N ILE A 50 3.21 3.24 0.17
CA ILE A 50 2.07 2.40 -0.23
C ILE A 50 2.41 1.59 -1.49
N ASP A 51 2.96 2.23 -2.52
CA ASP A 51 3.31 1.58 -3.78
C ASP A 51 4.36 0.47 -3.58
N LEU A 52 5.37 0.73 -2.75
CA LEU A 52 6.37 -0.26 -2.36
C LEU A 52 5.73 -1.47 -1.69
N VAL A 53 4.91 -1.26 -0.66
CA VAL A 53 4.25 -2.36 0.09
C VAL A 53 3.32 -3.17 -0.81
N VAL A 54 2.55 -2.49 -1.67
CA VAL A 54 1.65 -3.16 -2.63
C VAL A 54 2.46 -3.99 -3.61
N THR A 55 3.52 -3.44 -4.20
CA THR A 55 4.38 -4.15 -5.14
C THR A 55 5.01 -5.37 -4.50
N LEU A 56 5.54 -5.24 -3.28
CA LEU A 56 6.13 -6.36 -2.55
C LEU A 56 5.09 -7.45 -2.24
N GLY A 57 3.87 -7.05 -1.84
CA GLY A 57 2.76 -7.96 -1.61
C GLY A 57 2.36 -8.71 -2.87
N LEU A 58 2.28 -8.03 -4.02
CA LEU A 58 1.97 -8.67 -5.30
C LEU A 58 3.07 -9.65 -5.74
N ILE A 59 4.35 -9.32 -5.52
CA ILE A 59 5.46 -10.26 -5.75
C ILE A 59 5.30 -11.50 -4.86
N GLY A 60 5.03 -11.32 -3.57
CA GLY A 60 4.81 -12.42 -2.63
C GLY A 60 3.65 -13.33 -3.06
N VAL A 61 2.53 -12.74 -3.49
CA VAL A 61 1.38 -13.49 -4.03
C VAL A 61 1.75 -14.25 -5.30
N ALA A 62 2.49 -13.61 -6.22
CA ALA A 62 2.94 -14.26 -7.45
C ALA A 62 3.84 -15.48 -7.13
N VAL A 63 4.80 -15.32 -6.23
CA VAL A 63 5.67 -16.41 -5.78
C VAL A 63 4.86 -17.53 -5.10
N GLY A 64 3.95 -17.19 -4.19
CA GLY A 64 3.07 -18.16 -3.53
C GLY A 64 2.21 -18.94 -4.53
N ARG A 65 1.65 -18.24 -5.53
CA ARG A 65 0.87 -18.87 -6.61
C ARG A 65 1.71 -19.78 -7.48
N THR A 66 2.95 -19.40 -7.82
CA THR A 66 3.85 -20.28 -8.58
C THR A 66 4.18 -21.56 -7.80
N ARG A 67 4.37 -21.48 -6.48
CA ARG A 67 4.58 -22.66 -5.62
C ARG A 67 3.32 -23.51 -5.42
N ALA A 68 2.14 -22.89 -5.35
CA ALA A 68 0.89 -23.64 -5.24
C ALA A 68 0.54 -24.40 -6.53
N ASN A 69 0.99 -23.88 -7.69
CA ASN A 69 0.80 -24.50 -8.99
C ASN A 69 1.91 -25.47 -9.40
N THR A 70 2.94 -25.68 -8.56
CA THR A 70 3.90 -26.77 -8.80
C THR A 70 3.16 -28.11 -8.61
N PRO A 71 3.22 -29.04 -9.59
CA PRO A 71 2.54 -30.32 -9.48
C PRO A 71 3.10 -31.10 -8.28
N ILE A 72 2.20 -31.57 -7.42
CA ILE A 72 2.53 -32.51 -6.34
C ILE A 72 2.96 -33.80 -7.05
N THR A 73 4.28 -34.00 -7.15
CA THR A 73 4.90 -35.22 -7.63
C THR A 73 5.64 -35.86 -6.47
#